data_AF-A0A939RK27-F1
#
_entry.id   AF-A0A939RK27-F1
#
_cell.length_a   1.000
_cell.length_b   1.000
_cell.length_c   1.000
_cell.angle_alpha   90.00
_cell.angle_beta   90.00
_cell.angle_gamma   90.00
#
_symmetry.space_group_name_H-M   'P 1'
#
loop_
_entity.id
_entity.type
_entity.pdbx_description
1 polymer ?
#
loop_
_entity_poly.entity_id
_entity_poly.type
_entity_poly.pdbx_seq_one_letter_code
_entity_poly.pdbx_strand_id
1 'polypeptide(L)' 'AAAHRLAPALGVPLQADAPDPEALCAAVADRLPERPAGDVRALLYGPPPTDDAALLRLADDLDALERQVRNP' A
#
# COMPACT_ATOMS: atom_id res chain seq x y z
N ALA A 1 -0.31 -8.64 -3.20
CA ALA A 1 -0.43 -9.18 -1.82
C ALA A 1 -0.84 -8.10 -0.81
N ALA A 2 0.00 -7.11 -0.50
CA ALA A 2 -0.32 -6.05 0.48
C ALA A 2 -1.56 -5.22 0.10
N ALA A 3 -1.67 -4.80 -1.16
CA ALA A 3 -2.83 -4.06 -1.67
C ALA A 3 -4.18 -4.78 -1.41
N HIS A 4 -4.22 -6.10 -1.53
CA HIS A 4 -5.42 -6.90 -1.27
C HIS A 4 -5.78 -6.99 0.20
N ARG A 5 -4.80 -6.85 1.11
CA ARG A 5 -5.05 -6.81 2.56
C ARG A 5 -5.48 -5.43 3.02
N LEU A 6 -4.94 -4.38 2.40
CA LEU A 6 -5.27 -2.99 2.68
C LEU A 6 -6.66 -2.61 2.20
N ALA A 7 -7.06 -3.06 1.00
CA ALA A 7 -8.35 -2.74 0.40
C ALA A 7 -9.55 -2.98 1.33
N PRO A 8 -9.76 -4.19 1.92
CA PRO A 8 -10.88 -4.41 2.83
C PRO A 8 -10.74 -3.65 4.15
N ALA A 9 -9.53 -3.37 4.63
CA ALA A 9 -9.31 -2.58 5.84
C ALA A 9 -9.71 -1.10 5.67
N LEU A 10 -9.69 -0.62 4.43
CA LEU A 10 -10.02 0.76 4.04
C LEU A 10 -11.38 0.89 3.34
N GLY A 11 -12.14 -0.20 3.19
CA GLY A 11 -13.43 -0.20 2.50
C GLY A 11 -13.34 -0.05 0.97
N VAL A 12 -12.17 -0.29 0.38
CA VAL A 12 -11.96 -0.22 -1.07
C VAL A 12 -12.39 -1.54 -1.72
N PRO A 13 -13.30 -1.53 -2.71
CA PRO A 13 -13.75 -2.75 -3.37
C PRO A 13 -12.66 -3.36 -4.26
N LEU A 14 -12.67 -4.69 -4.37
CA LEU A 14 -11.85 -5.43 -5.34
C LEU A 14 -12.62 -5.58 -6.65
N GLN A 15 -11.97 -5.28 -7.78
CA GLN A 15 -12.47 -5.51 -9.13
C GLN A 15 -11.59 -6.55 -9.81
N ALA A 16 -12.19 -7.68 -10.24
CA ALA A 16 -11.44 -8.81 -10.81
C ALA A 16 -10.22 -9.21 -9.95
N ASP A 17 -10.49 -9.44 -8.67
CA ASP A 17 -9.53 -9.75 -7.60
C ASP A 17 -8.56 -8.62 -7.20
N ALA A 18 -8.40 -7.52 -7.93
CA ALA A 18 -7.48 -6.43 -7.58
C ALA A 18 -8.21 -5.14 -7.17
N PRO A 19 -7.71 -4.37 -6.20
CA PRO A 19 -8.24 -3.04 -5.93
C PRO A 19 -7.83 -2.07 -7.04
N ASP A 20 -8.67 -1.06 -7.30
CA ASP A 20 -8.26 0.07 -8.13
C ASP A 20 -7.07 0.80 -7.47
N PRO A 21 -5.92 0.96 -8.17
CA PRO A 21 -4.72 1.55 -7.58
C PRO A 21 -4.91 2.98 -7.09
N GLU A 22 -5.69 3.79 -7.80
CA GLU A 22 -5.90 5.19 -7.44
C GLU A 22 -6.80 5.32 -6.21
N ALA A 23 -7.93 4.60 -6.20
CA ALA A 23 -8.84 4.54 -5.07
C ALA A 23 -8.15 4.01 -3.81
N LEU A 24 -7.30 2.99 -3.93
CA LEU A 24 -6.54 2.46 -2.80
C LEU A 24 -5.53 3.49 -2.25
N CYS A 25 -4.76 4.13 -3.13
CA CYS A 25 -3.77 5.12 -2.69
C CYS A 25 -4.42 6.35 -2.04
N ALA A 26 -5.56 6.80 -2.58
CA ALA A 26 -6.35 7.87 -1.97
C ALA A 26 -6.87 7.48 -0.59
N ALA A 27 -7.46 6.28 -0.45
CA ALA A 27 -7.99 5.80 0.84
C ALA A 27 -6.90 5.65 1.91
N VAL A 28 -5.67 5.26 1.53
CA VAL A 28 -4.53 5.24 2.45
C VAL A 28 -4.15 6.65 2.88
N ALA A 29 -4.08 7.61 1.96
CA ALA A 29 -3.72 9.00 2.27
C ALA A 29 -4.77 9.70 3.15
N ASP A 30 -6.06 9.39 2.96
CA ASP A 30 -7.14 9.87 3.83
C ASP A 30 -7.01 9.31 5.25
N ARG A 31 -6.52 8.06 5.37
CA ARG A 31 -6.34 7.38 6.66
C ARG A 31 -5.07 7.83 7.39
N LEU A 32 -4.01 8.10 6.64
CA LEU A 32 -2.67 8.45 7.10
C LEU A 32 -2.24 9.75 6.42
N PRO A 33 -2.60 10.93 6.97
CA PRO A 33 -2.32 12.23 6.34
C PRO A 33 -0.82 12.49 6.12
N GLU A 34 0.05 11.86 6.92
CA GLU A 34 1.51 11.90 6.78
C GLU A 34 2.05 11.03 5.63
N ARG A 35 1.19 10.25 4.96
CA ARG A 35 1.55 9.35 3.86
C ARG A 35 0.84 9.77 2.57
N PRO A 36 1.47 10.60 1.72
CA PRO A 36 0.89 11.05 0.47
C PRO A 36 0.55 9.87 -0.46
N ALA A 37 -0.54 10.00 -1.23
CA ALA A 37 -0.96 8.97 -2.18
C ALA A 37 0.12 8.61 -3.22
N GLY A 38 0.99 9.56 -3.58
CA GLY A 38 2.13 9.33 -4.48
C GLY A 38 3.17 8.37 -3.89
N ASP A 39 3.49 8.51 -2.60
CA ASP A 39 4.45 7.63 -1.92
C ASP A 39 3.87 6.22 -1.74
N VAL A 40 2.57 6.14 -1.43
CA VAL A 40 1.84 4.87 -1.36
C VAL A 40 1.84 4.18 -2.73
N ARG A 41 1.62 4.93 -3.81
CA ARG A 41 1.67 4.40 -5.17
C ARG A 41 3.05 3.89 -5.54
N ALA A 42 4.10 4.65 -5.22
CA ALA A 42 5.48 4.24 -5.47
C ALA A 42 5.85 2.96 -4.71
N LEU A 43 5.32 2.78 -3.49
CA LEU A 43 5.56 1.60 -2.68
C LEU A 43 4.79 0.36 -3.18
N LEU A 44 3.50 0.50 -3.48
CA LEU A 44 2.63 -0.62 -3.85
C LEU A 44 2.73 -1.02 -5.33
N TYR A 45 3.02 -0.05 -6.20
CA TYR A 45 2.97 -0.20 -7.66
C TYR A 45 4.24 0.31 -8.34
N GLY A 46 5.33 0.45 -7.59
CA GLY A 46 6.63 0.85 -8.10
C GLY A 46 7.33 -0.24 -8.92
N PRO A 47 8.51 0.07 -9.48
CA PRO A 47 9.33 -0.91 -10.17
C PRO A 47 9.76 -2.03 -9.22
N PRO A 48 10.01 -3.24 -9.73
CA PRO A 48 10.50 -4.33 -8.91
C PRO A 48 11.90 -3.99 -8.33
N PRO A 49 12.18 -4.37 -7.07
CA PRO A 49 13.50 -4.20 -6.47
C PRO A 49 14.55 -5.02 -7.25
N THR A 50 15.75 -4.46 -7.36
CA THR A 50 16.84 -4.99 -8.20
C THR A 50 17.81 -5.90 -7.46
N ASP A 51 17.75 -5.92 -6.12
CA ASP A 51 18.61 -6.70 -5.25
C ASP A 51 17.87 -7.12 -3.97
N ASP A 52 18.48 -8.05 -3.23
CA ASP A 52 17.90 -8.62 -2.01
C ASP A 52 17.74 -7.59 -0.89
N ALA A 53 18.62 -6.59 -0.81
CA ALA A 53 18.52 -5.54 0.19
C ALA A 53 17.31 -4.62 -0.09
N ALA A 54 17.06 -4.31 -1.37
CA ALA A 54 15.89 -3.58 -1.82
C ALA A 54 14.59 -4.39 -1.62
N LEU A 55 14.64 -5.72 -1.82
CA LEU A 55 13.52 -6.62 -1.52
C LEU A 55 13.15 -6.59 -0.03
N LEU A 56 14.14 -6.71 0.86
CA LEU A 56 13.92 -6.66 2.31
C LEU A 56 13.35 -5.31 2.74
N ARG A 57 13.92 -4.21 2.26
CA ARG A 57 13.41 -2.86 2.56
C ARG A 57 11.98 -2.68 2.07
N LEU A 58 11.66 -3.15 0.86
CA LEU A 58 10.29 -3.10 0.34
C LEU A 58 9.34 -3.89 1.24
N ALA A 59 9.73 -5.08 1.70
CA ALA A 59 8.91 -5.88 2.61
C ALA A 59 8.66 -5.16 3.94
N ASP A 60 9.72 -4.61 4.55
CA ASP A 60 9.63 -3.85 5.81
C ASP A 60 8.71 -2.62 5.66
N ASP A 61 8.85 -1.87 4.56
CA ASP A 61 8.04 -0.69 4.28
C ASP A 61 6.55 -1.06 4.06
N LEU A 62 6.27 -2.19 3.41
CA LEU A 62 4.91 -2.71 3.22
C LEU A 62 4.28 -3.16 4.53
N ASP A 63 5.02 -3.88 5.38
CA ASP A 63 4.54 -4.34 6.69
C ASP A 63 4.30 -3.14 7.63
N ALA A 64 5.17 -2.13 7.59
CA ALA A 64 4.99 -0.88 8.32
C ALA A 64 3.71 -0.15 7.88
N LEU A 65 3.47 -0.05 6.56
CA LEU A 65 2.26 0.56 6.02
C LEU A 65 1.00 -0.18 6.47
N GLU A 66 0.99 -1.52 6.37
CA GLU A 66 -0.15 -2.33 6.83
C GLU A 66 -0.45 -2.12 8.31
N ARG A 67 0.58 -2.02 9.15
CA ARG A 67 0.43 -1.77 10.58
C ARG A 67 -0.14 -0.37 10.87
N GLN A 68 0.36 0.66 10.19
CA GLN A 68 -0.12 2.04 10.35
C GLN A 68 -1.60 2.17 9.95
N VAL A 69 -2.00 1.57 8.82
CA VAL A 69 -3.41 1.61 8.39
C VAL A 69 -4.35 0.94 9.42
N ARG A 70 -3.90 -0.15 10.04
CA ARG A 70 -4.67 -0.88 11.07
C ARG A 70 -4.65 -0.20 12.43
N ASN A 71 -3.59 0.54 12.74
CA ASN A 71 -3.37 1.23 14.00
C ASN A 71 -2.85 2.66 13.75
N PRO A 72 -3.75 3.58 13.35
CA PRO A 72 -3.42 4.97 13.00
C PRO A 72 -2.93 5.78 14.20
#